data_AF-A0A964UF23-F1
#
_entry.id   AF-A0A964UF23-F1
#
_cell.length_a   1.000
_cell.length_b   1.000
_cell.length_c   1.000
_cell.angle_alpha   90.00
_cell.angle_beta   90.00
_cell.angle_gamma   90.00
#
_symmetry.space_group_name_H-M   'P 1'
#
loop_
_entity.id
_entity.type
_entity.pdbx_description
1 polymer ?
#
loop_
_entity_poly.entity_id
_entity_poly.type
_entity_poly.pdbx_seq_one_letter_code
_entity_poly.pdbx_strand_id
1 'polypeptide(L)' 'KGVGVCGIFTYEVAETKVNQMMDFARQNQHPLQCTLEKA' A
#
# COMPACT_ATOMS: atom_id res chain seq x y z
N LYS A 1 2.06 11.64 -13.32
CA LYS A 1 1.82 10.20 -13.62
C LYS A 1 2.92 9.40 -12.94
N GLY A 2 2.61 8.73 -11.83
CA GLY A 2 3.60 7.97 -11.04
C GLY A 2 2.93 7.00 -10.06
N VAL A 3 1.71 6.57 -10.38
CA VAL A 3 0.91 5.66 -9.55
C VAL A 3 0.70 4.39 -10.37
N GLY A 4 0.91 3.23 -9.75
CA GLY A 4 0.69 1.93 -10.34
C GLY A 4 -0.19 1.08 -9.43
N VAL A 5 -1.05 0.25 -10.03
CA VAL A 5 -1.86 -0.71 -9.30
C VAL A 5 -0.97 -1.88 -8.88
N CYS A 6 -0.80 -2.08 -7.57
CA CYS A 6 -0.03 -3.20 -7.03
C CYS A 6 -0.81 -4.52 -7.13
N GLY A 7 -2.15 -4.47 -7.06
CA GLY A 7 -3.04 -5.61 -7.22
C GLY A 7 -4.46 -5.33 -6.73
N ILE A 8 -5.37 -6.25 -6.99
CA ILE A 8 -6.75 -6.21 -6.50
C ILE A 8 -6.91 -7.31 -5.45
N PHE A 9 -7.36 -6.93 -4.25
CA PHE A 9 -7.53 -7.83 -3.12
C PHE A 9 -8.88 -7.56 -2.45
N THR A 10 -9.33 -8.49 -1.59
CA THR A 10 -10.44 -8.24 -0.68
C THR A 10 -10.05 -7.14 0.32
N TYR A 11 -11.03 -6.39 0.83
CA TYR A 11 -10.80 -5.23 1.70
C TYR A 11 -9.85 -5.53 2.87
N GLU A 12 -10.11 -6.60 3.62
CA GLU A 12 -9.32 -7.00 4.79
C GLU A 12 -7.85 -7.30 4.45
N VAL A 13 -7.63 -7.99 3.32
CA VAL A 13 -6.29 -8.33 2.84
C VAL A 13 -5.57 -7.07 2.35
N ALA A 14 -6.29 -6.18 1.66
CA ALA A 14 -5.73 -4.95 1.14
C ALA A 14 -5.29 -4.02 2.29
N GLU A 15 -6.14 -3.84 3.30
CA GLU A 15 -5.85 -3.04 4.50
C GLU A 15 -4.60 -3.52 5.23
N THR A 16 -4.53 -4.83 5.48
CA THR A 16 -3.37 -5.44 6.14
C THR A 16 -2.09 -5.20 5.34
N LYS A 17 -2.12 -5.40 4.02
CA LYS A 17 -0.94 -5.23 3.15
C LYS A 17 -0.47 -3.78 3.06
N VAL A 18 -1.40 -2.83 2.96
CA VAL A 18 -1.04 -1.40 2.90
C VAL A 18 -0.35 -0.97 4.19
N ASN A 19 -0.89 -1.34 5.35
CA ASN A 19 -0.27 -1.00 6.64
C ASN A 19 1.14 -1.60 6.76
N GLN A 20 1.30 -2.89 6.46
CA GLN A 20 2.60 -3.56 6.49
C GLN A 20 3.63 -2.88 5.57
N MET A 21 3.23 -2.52 4.35
CA MET A 21 4.13 -1.90 3.36
C MET A 21 4.50 -0.46 3.75
N MET A 22 3.55 0.30 4.28
CA MET A 22 3.79 1.66 4.76
C MET A 22 4.73 1.68 5.97
N ASP A 23 4.53 0.75 6.91
CA ASP A 23 5.42 0.60 8.07
C ASP A 23 6.84 0.21 7.65
N PHE A 24 6.96 -0.76 6.73
CA PHE A 24 8.25 -1.18 6.19
C PHE A 24 8.96 -0.02 5.48
N ALA A 25 8.25 0.75 4.65
CA ALA A 25 8.83 1.89 3.96
C ALA A 25 9.31 2.97 4.95
N ARG A 26 8.52 3.25 5.99
CA ARG A 26 8.88 4.22 7.03
C ARG A 26 10.12 3.77 7.81
N GLN A 27 10.20 2.49 8.17
CA GLN A 27 11.37 1.91 8.86
C GLN A 27 12.65 2.04 8.03
N ASN A 28 12.54 1.89 6.70
CA ASN A 28 13.66 2.06 5.77
C ASN A 28 13.86 3.51 5.30
N GLN A 29 13.20 4.49 5.95
CA GLN A 29 13.30 5.92 5.64
C GLN A 29 12.97 6.26 4.17
N HIS A 30 12.02 5.53 3.57
CA HIS A 30 11.55 5.77 2.21
C HIS A 30 10.21 6.53 2.20
N PRO A 31 10.03 7.51 1.30
CA PRO A 31 8.80 8.31 1.21
C PRO A 31 7.67 7.59 0.45
N LEU A 32 7.61 6.26 0.51
CA LEU A 32 6.61 5.48 -0.22
C LEU A 32 5.21 5.79 0.31
N GLN A 33 4.24 5.89 -0.60
CA GLN A 33 2.83 6.03 -0.28
C GLN A 33 2.01 4.98 -1.04
N CYS A 34 1.27 4.16 -0.30
CA CYS A 34 0.28 3.22 -0.81
C CYS A 34 -1.10 3.57 -0.23
N THR A 35 -2.13 3.50 -1.07
CA THR A 35 -3.52 3.80 -0.71
C THR A 35 -4.44 2.69 -1.21
N LEU A 36 -5.58 2.54 -0.53
CA LEU A 36 -6.66 1.65 -0.96
C LEU A 36 -7.64 2.42 -1.83
N GLU A 37 -7.96 1.85 -2.99
CA GLU A 37 -9.02 2.34 -3.88
C GLU A 37 -10.06 1.24 -4.06
N LYS A 38 -11.34 1.63 -4.08
CA LYS A 38 -12.43 0.71 -4.43
C LYS A 38 -12.37 0.45 -5.93
N ALA A 39 -12.30 -0.83 -6.32
CA ALA A 39 -12.43 -1.28 -7.70
C ALA A 39 -13.89 -1.35 -8.14
#